data_AF-A0A8K0CWE4-F1
#
_entry.id   AF-A0A8K0CWE4-F1
#
_cell.length_a   1.000
_cell.length_b   1.000
_cell.length_c   1.000
_cell.angle_alpha   90.00
_cell.angle_beta   90.00
_cell.angle_gamma   90.00
#
_symmetry.space_group_name_H-M   'P 1'
#
loop_
_entity.id
_entity.type
_entity.pdbx_description
1 polymer ?
#
loop_
_entity_poly.entity_id
_entity_poly.type
_entity_poly.pdbx_seq_one_letter_code
_entity_poly.pdbx_strand_id
1 'polypeptide(L)'
;ISPSGMITYLSKAYGGRASDKAIFNKEKIIVLLIPGHDAIMVNKGFLIDDECKRNYIKLYRPPFLGRGKSQFSKEEAEETAEIARARVHVERRIQRLKNFTLLKNRYLWTLLPLIDDILVIVSALVNLSEPILKMGRHDDLWSLFYMLVEFVNGQLPWRKVKDKEQVGLMKEKYDHRLLLKHLPSDLKQFLDHIQTLEYADKPDYQ
;
A
#
# COMPACT_ATOMS: atom_id res chain seq x y z
N ILE A 1 -0.77 7.94 5.80
CA ILE A 1 0.16 6.84 5.45
C ILE A 1 0.20 6.78 3.92
N SER A 2 1.38 6.78 3.33
CA SER A 2 1.56 6.73 1.87
C SER A 2 1.29 5.32 1.30
N PRO A 3 1.15 5.17 -0.02
CA PRO A 3 1.10 3.86 -0.67
C PRO A 3 2.30 2.96 -0.35
N SER A 4 3.48 3.54 -0.12
CA SER A 4 4.69 2.82 0.32
C SER A 4 4.68 2.36 1.79
N GLY A 5 3.60 2.62 2.53
CA GLY A 5 3.46 2.22 3.93
C GLY A 5 4.16 3.14 4.93
N MET A 6 4.64 4.30 4.50
CA MET A 6 5.30 5.30 5.36
C MET A 6 4.26 6.20 6.05
N ILE A 7 4.53 6.59 7.29
CA ILE A 7 3.76 7.64 7.96
C ILE A 7 4.31 8.98 7.44
N THR A 8 3.51 9.69 6.65
CA THR A 8 3.92 10.95 6.00
C THR A 8 3.38 12.20 6.67
N TYR A 9 2.34 12.04 7.50
CA TYR A 9 1.67 13.15 8.16
C TYR A 9 1.10 12.67 9.49
N LEU A 10 1.21 13.51 10.50
CA LEU A 10 0.58 13.37 11.82
C LEU A 10 -0.13 14.68 12.13
N SER A 11 -1.40 14.59 12.51
CA SER A 11 -2.12 15.69 13.10
C SER A 11 -1.73 15.84 14.58
N LYS A 12 -2.11 16.97 15.19
CA LYS A 12 -2.05 17.12 16.65
C LYS A 12 -2.87 16.05 17.35
N ALA A 13 -2.56 15.75 18.61
CA ALA A 13 -3.36 14.84 19.41
C ALA A 13 -4.74 15.42 19.69
N TYR A 14 -5.78 14.61 19.45
CA TYR A 14 -7.16 14.95 19.75
C TYR A 14 -7.73 14.02 20.80
N GLY A 15 -8.61 14.55 21.66
CA GLY A 15 -9.36 13.73 22.61
C GLY A 15 -10.36 12.82 21.89
N GLY A 16 -10.69 11.66 22.48
CA GLY A 16 -11.48 10.60 21.83
C GLY A 16 -12.94 10.95 21.46
N ARG A 17 -13.40 12.17 21.75
CA ARG A 17 -14.72 12.68 21.29
C ARG A 17 -14.64 13.42 19.96
N ALA A 18 -13.44 13.79 19.50
CA ALA A 18 -13.27 14.43 18.19
C ALA A 18 -13.52 13.39 17.09
N SER A 19 -14.34 13.74 16.10
CA SER A 19 -14.58 12.88 14.94
C SER A 19 -13.45 13.02 13.92
N ASP A 20 -13.15 11.93 13.21
CA ASP A 20 -12.13 11.92 12.15
C ASP A 20 -12.38 13.04 11.10
N LYS A 21 -13.66 13.28 10.77
CA LYS A 21 -14.08 14.35 9.87
C LYS A 21 -13.77 15.74 10.40
N ALA A 22 -14.04 16.00 11.68
CA ALA A 22 -13.73 17.28 12.29
C ALA A 22 -12.21 17.54 12.29
N ILE A 23 -11.40 16.53 12.60
CA ILE A 23 -9.94 16.61 12.60
C ILE A 23 -9.45 16.91 11.17
N PHE A 24 -9.91 16.16 10.17
CA PHE A 24 -9.51 16.32 8.78
C PHE A 24 -9.79 17.72 8.22
N ASN A 25 -10.97 18.26 8.49
CA ASN A 25 -11.34 19.60 8.06
C ASN A 25 -10.56 20.68 8.81
N LYS A 26 -10.34 20.51 10.12
CA LYS A 26 -9.60 21.47 10.94
C LYS A 26 -8.11 21.54 10.54
N GLU A 27 -7.50 20.39 10.30
CA GLU A 27 -6.10 20.28 9.87
C GLU A 27 -5.91 20.62 8.38
N LYS A 28 -7.00 20.86 7.64
CA LYS A 28 -6.99 21.20 6.21
C LYS A 28 -6.22 20.18 5.36
N ILE A 29 -6.32 18.89 5.71
CA ILE A 29 -5.57 17.82 5.03
C ILE A 29 -5.85 17.80 3.52
N ILE A 30 -7.08 18.11 3.10
CA ILE A 30 -7.46 18.16 1.68
C ILE A 30 -6.59 19.12 0.86
N VAL A 31 -6.04 20.18 1.46
CA VAL A 31 -5.20 21.19 0.79
C VAL A 31 -3.78 20.67 0.57
N LEU A 32 -3.37 19.62 1.28
CA LEU A 32 -2.06 18.99 1.12
C LEU A 32 -2.02 18.04 -0.08
N LEU A 33 -3.15 17.80 -0.74
CA LEU A 33 -3.30 16.84 -1.82
C LEU A 33 -3.43 17.55 -3.16
N ILE A 34 -2.89 16.94 -4.21
CA ILE A 34 -2.90 17.45 -5.57
C ILE A 34 -4.23 17.06 -6.25
N PRO A 35 -5.10 18.04 -6.61
CA PRO A 35 -6.35 17.78 -7.31
C PRO A 35 -6.13 16.99 -8.61
N GLY A 36 -6.95 15.96 -8.85
CA GLY A 36 -6.91 15.14 -10.06
C GLY A 36 -5.81 14.07 -10.10
N HIS A 37 -4.85 14.12 -9.16
CA HIS A 37 -3.73 13.16 -9.09
C HIS A 37 -3.78 12.31 -7.83
N ASP A 38 -4.00 12.93 -6.67
CA ASP A 38 -3.97 12.23 -5.40
C ASP A 38 -5.29 11.53 -5.05
N ALA A 39 -5.17 10.48 -4.24
CA ALA A 39 -6.28 9.74 -3.71
C ALA A 39 -6.13 9.49 -2.20
N ILE A 40 -7.25 9.40 -1.48
CA ILE A 40 -7.29 9.11 -0.05
C ILE A 40 -8.02 7.79 0.17
N MET A 41 -7.45 6.92 1.00
CA MET A 41 -8.16 5.77 1.55
C MET A 41 -8.61 6.06 2.99
N VAL A 42 -9.89 5.81 3.30
CA VAL A 42 -10.45 6.06 4.63
C VAL A 42 -11.22 4.87 5.20
N ASN A 43 -11.41 4.87 6.52
CA ASN A 43 -12.28 3.90 7.19
C ASN A 43 -13.75 4.09 6.77
N LYS A 44 -14.53 3.01 6.92
CA LYS A 44 -15.94 2.94 6.52
C LYS A 44 -16.81 4.08 7.09
N GLY A 45 -16.60 4.50 8.33
CA GLY A 45 -17.38 5.55 9.00
C GLY A 45 -16.95 6.98 8.68
N PHE A 46 -15.94 7.17 7.83
CA PHE A 46 -15.35 8.46 7.56
C PHE A 46 -15.96 9.09 6.30
N LEU A 47 -16.98 9.92 6.51
CA LEU A 47 -17.81 10.50 5.45
C LEU A 47 -17.27 11.85 4.97
N ILE A 48 -16.34 11.84 4.02
CA ILE A 48 -15.73 13.05 3.39
C ILE A 48 -15.96 13.12 1.87
N ASP A 49 -17.01 12.48 1.38
CA ASP A 49 -17.30 12.35 -0.05
C ASP A 49 -17.44 13.73 -0.72
N ASP A 50 -18.13 14.68 -0.06
CA ASP A 50 -18.36 16.03 -0.59
C ASP A 50 -17.09 16.90 -0.56
N GLU A 51 -16.25 16.74 0.46
CA GLU A 51 -14.94 17.37 0.52
C GLU A 51 -14.03 16.87 -0.61
N CYS A 52 -13.97 15.56 -0.83
CA CYS A 52 -13.14 14.97 -1.90
C CYS A 52 -13.64 15.35 -3.30
N LYS A 53 -14.96 15.26 -3.55
CA LYS A 53 -15.56 15.62 -4.85
C LYS A 53 -15.27 17.07 -5.24
N ARG A 54 -15.42 18.01 -4.30
CA ARG A 54 -15.19 19.45 -4.56
C ARG A 54 -13.73 19.78 -4.89
N ASN A 55 -12.80 18.96 -4.43
CA ASN A 55 -11.37 19.17 -4.62
C ASN A 55 -10.76 18.20 -5.66
N TYR A 56 -11.60 17.49 -6.43
CA TYR A 56 -11.17 16.51 -7.43
C TYR A 56 -10.21 15.44 -6.86
N ILE A 57 -10.43 15.01 -5.63
CA ILE A 57 -9.64 13.96 -4.97
C ILE A 57 -10.39 12.64 -5.04
N LYS A 58 -9.71 11.58 -5.49
CA LYS A 58 -10.30 10.24 -5.53
C LYS A 58 -10.39 9.68 -4.10
N LEU A 59 -11.57 9.16 -3.73
CA LEU A 59 -11.82 8.59 -2.40
C LEU A 59 -11.99 7.08 -2.49
N TYR A 60 -11.10 6.34 -1.82
CA TYR A 60 -11.19 4.91 -1.61
C TYR A 60 -11.78 4.62 -0.23
N ARG A 61 -12.87 3.87 -0.20
CA ARG A 61 -13.50 3.40 1.05
C ARG A 61 -13.79 1.91 0.89
N PRO A 62 -13.52 1.08 1.91
CA PRO A 62 -13.95 -0.32 1.89
C PRO A 62 -15.47 -0.39 1.61
N PRO A 63 -15.91 -1.28 0.71
CA PRO A 63 -17.29 -1.26 0.22
C PRO A 63 -18.29 -1.59 1.32
N PHE A 64 -19.52 -1.13 1.11
CA PHE A 64 -20.70 -1.66 1.75
C PHE A 64 -21.28 -2.77 0.87
N LEU A 65 -21.61 -3.93 1.44
CA LEU A 65 -22.71 -4.73 0.88
C LEU A 65 -23.96 -3.86 1.03
N GLY A 66 -24.37 -3.20 -0.06
CA GLY A 66 -25.60 -2.41 -0.07
C GLY A 66 -26.79 -3.29 0.30
N ARG A 67 -27.78 -2.74 1.02
CA ARG A 67 -29.07 -3.43 1.20
C ARG A 67 -29.65 -3.73 -0.19
N GLY A 68 -29.71 -5.01 -0.55
CA GLY A 68 -30.27 -5.48 -1.83
C GLY A 68 -29.28 -6.01 -2.87
N LYS A 69 -27.95 -5.95 -2.64
CA LYS A 69 -26.97 -6.65 -3.50
C LYS A 69 -26.47 -7.91 -2.78
N SER A 70 -26.73 -9.08 -3.35
CA SER A 70 -26.25 -10.38 -2.83
C SER A 70 -24.83 -10.74 -3.30
N GLN A 71 -24.35 -10.15 -4.41
CA GLN A 71 -23.06 -10.49 -5.02
C GLN A 71 -22.46 -9.31 -5.81
N PHE A 72 -21.13 -9.18 -5.82
CA PHE A 72 -20.38 -8.20 -6.62
C PHE A 72 -20.15 -8.71 -8.05
N SER A 73 -19.96 -7.81 -9.03
CA SER A 73 -19.37 -8.21 -10.32
C SER A 73 -17.90 -8.62 -10.13
N LYS A 74 -17.32 -9.29 -11.13
CA LYS A 74 -15.90 -9.69 -11.07
C LYS A 74 -14.99 -8.48 -10.90
N GLU A 75 -15.25 -7.41 -11.64
CA GLU A 75 -14.50 -6.16 -11.62
C GLU A 75 -14.67 -5.42 -10.28
N GLU A 76 -15.89 -5.34 -9.75
CA GLU A 76 -16.17 -4.75 -8.43
C GLU A 76 -15.49 -5.56 -7.30
N ALA A 77 -15.44 -6.88 -7.43
CA ALA A 77 -14.80 -7.76 -6.46
C ALA A 77 -13.27 -7.62 -6.47
N GLU A 78 -12.65 -7.48 -7.66
CA GLU A 78 -11.22 -7.23 -7.81
C GLU A 78 -10.81 -5.88 -7.21
N GLU A 79 -11.53 -4.79 -7.51
CA GLU A 79 -11.25 -3.46 -6.93
C GLU A 79 -11.43 -3.47 -5.40
N THR A 80 -12.46 -4.18 -4.92
CA THR A 80 -12.68 -4.37 -3.47
C THR A 80 -11.53 -5.13 -2.81
N ALA A 81 -11.03 -6.19 -3.45
CA ALA A 81 -9.92 -6.98 -2.95
C ALA A 81 -8.63 -6.14 -2.91
N GLU A 82 -8.39 -5.31 -3.90
CA GLU A 82 -7.26 -4.36 -3.91
C GLU A 82 -7.33 -3.36 -2.76
N ILE A 83 -8.48 -2.72 -2.55
CA ILE A 83 -8.69 -1.79 -1.43
C ILE A 83 -8.48 -2.52 -0.09
N ALA A 84 -8.97 -3.75 0.04
CA ALA A 84 -8.79 -4.56 1.25
C ALA A 84 -7.31 -4.90 1.49
N ARG A 85 -6.58 -5.33 0.46
CA ARG A 85 -5.13 -5.60 0.53
C ARG A 85 -4.35 -4.35 0.94
N ALA A 86 -4.58 -3.22 0.27
CA ALA A 86 -3.97 -1.94 0.62
C ALA A 86 -4.24 -1.55 2.09
N ARG A 87 -5.48 -1.73 2.54
CA ARG A 87 -5.89 -1.43 3.93
C ARG A 87 -5.15 -2.29 4.96
N VAL A 88 -4.88 -3.56 4.69
CA VAL A 88 -4.13 -4.43 5.61
C VAL A 88 -2.75 -3.82 5.94
N HIS A 89 -2.07 -3.22 4.96
CA HIS A 89 -0.77 -2.58 5.20
C HIS A 89 -0.87 -1.33 6.08
N VAL A 90 -1.90 -0.51 5.84
CA VAL A 90 -2.21 0.66 6.68
C VAL A 90 -2.48 0.24 8.12
N GLU A 91 -3.30 -0.79 8.33
CA GLU A 91 -3.62 -1.32 9.66
C GLU A 91 -2.40 -1.91 10.37
N ARG A 92 -1.55 -2.64 9.65
CA ARG A 92 -0.27 -3.14 10.20
C ARG A 92 0.64 -1.99 10.65
N ARG A 93 0.66 -0.86 9.93
CA ARG A 93 1.47 0.31 10.33
C ARG A 93 0.93 0.98 11.59
N ILE A 94 -0.39 1.16 11.65
CA ILE A 94 -1.07 1.68 12.84
C ILE A 94 -0.86 0.74 14.03
N GLN A 95 -0.88 -0.58 13.82
CA GLN A 95 -0.64 -1.55 14.88
C GLN A 95 0.77 -1.42 15.47
N ARG A 96 1.78 -1.13 14.64
CA ARG A 96 3.13 -0.87 15.14
C ARG A 96 3.22 0.38 16.01
N LEU A 97 2.49 1.46 15.68
CA LEU A 97 2.36 2.61 16.58
C LEU A 97 1.77 2.17 17.92
N LYS A 98 0.69 1.38 17.90
CA LYS A 98 0.03 0.86 19.10
C LYS A 98 0.87 -0.12 19.91
N ASN A 99 1.96 -0.66 19.37
CA ASN A 99 2.82 -1.60 20.11
C ASN A 99 3.66 -0.92 21.18
N PHE A 100 3.92 0.39 21.07
CA PHE A 100 4.64 1.15 22.08
C PHE A 100 3.79 1.21 23.36
N THR A 101 4.31 0.64 24.44
CA THR A 101 3.62 0.57 25.74
C THR A 101 3.13 1.92 26.24
N LEU A 102 3.86 2.99 25.89
CA LEU A 102 3.50 4.38 26.15
C LEU A 102 2.12 4.75 25.59
N LEU A 103 1.76 4.24 24.41
CA LEU A 103 0.49 4.47 23.72
C LEU A 103 -0.63 3.50 24.15
N LYS A 104 -0.31 2.44 24.90
CA LYS A 104 -1.28 1.42 25.35
C LYS A 104 -1.98 1.79 26.66
N ASN A 105 -1.24 2.43 27.57
CA ASN A 105 -1.72 2.72 28.91
C ASN A 105 -2.31 4.13 29.02
N ARG A 106 -3.08 4.37 30.08
CA ARG A 106 -3.54 5.73 30.40
C ARG A 106 -2.33 6.62 30.64
N TYR A 107 -2.25 7.72 29.91
CA TYR A 107 -1.21 8.71 30.07
C TYR A 107 -1.30 9.38 31.44
N LEU A 108 -0.16 9.61 32.07
CA LEU A 108 -0.08 10.52 33.20
C LEU A 108 -0.39 11.93 32.68
N TRP A 109 -1.24 12.67 33.38
CA TRP A 109 -1.68 14.01 32.97
C TRP A 109 -0.52 14.99 32.77
N THR A 110 0.62 14.78 33.45
CA THR A 110 1.85 15.56 33.29
C THR A 110 2.53 15.40 31.94
N LEU A 111 2.27 14.28 31.23
CA LEU A 111 2.82 14.02 29.89
C LEU A 111 1.94 14.57 28.77
N LEU A 112 0.74 15.05 29.10
CA LEU A 112 -0.20 15.58 28.10
C LEU A 112 0.38 16.73 27.27
N PRO A 113 1.18 17.68 27.83
CA PRO A 113 1.82 18.72 27.02
C PRO A 113 2.86 18.20 26.03
N LEU A 114 3.38 16.98 26.23
CA LEU A 114 4.43 16.36 25.39
C LEU A 114 3.85 15.34 24.40
N ILE A 115 2.53 15.17 24.36
CA ILE A 115 1.90 14.10 23.58
C ILE A 115 2.19 14.20 22.08
N ASP A 116 2.23 15.42 21.55
CA ASP A 116 2.49 15.67 20.13
C ASP A 116 3.93 15.27 19.78
N ASP A 117 4.92 15.68 20.60
CA ASP A 117 6.33 15.32 20.41
C ASP A 117 6.55 13.81 20.53
N ILE A 118 5.90 13.18 21.51
CA ILE A 118 5.91 11.72 21.69
C ILE A 118 5.39 11.02 20.42
N LEU A 119 4.27 11.47 19.87
CA LEU A 119 3.68 10.88 18.67
C LEU A 119 4.60 11.03 17.46
N VAL A 120 5.26 12.18 17.31
CA VAL A 120 6.25 12.42 16.25
C VAL A 120 7.42 11.45 16.38
N ILE A 121 8.02 11.34 17.57
CA ILE A 121 9.16 10.45 17.82
C ILE A 121 8.78 8.99 17.57
N VAL A 122 7.66 8.52 18.13
CA VAL A 122 7.20 7.14 17.94
C VAL A 122 6.92 6.85 16.47
N SER A 123 6.33 7.78 15.74
CA SER A 123 6.08 7.61 14.31
C SER A 123 7.35 7.60 13.48
N ALA A 124 8.36 8.40 13.84
CA ALA A 124 9.68 8.36 13.23
C ALA A 124 10.36 7.00 13.46
N LEU A 125 10.31 6.47 14.69
CA LEU A 125 10.83 5.13 15.01
C LEU A 125 10.10 4.03 14.24
N VAL A 126 8.77 4.12 14.12
CA VAL A 126 7.99 3.19 13.27
C VAL A 126 8.42 3.33 11.81
N ASN A 127 8.67 4.56 11.32
CA ASN A 127 9.20 4.79 9.98
C ASN A 127 10.55 4.13 9.72
N LEU A 128 11.46 4.16 10.69
CA LEU A 128 12.79 3.54 10.61
C LEU A 128 12.76 2.02 10.82
N SER A 129 11.67 1.47 11.36
CA SER A 129 11.53 0.01 11.53
C SER A 129 11.28 -0.70 10.19
N GLU A 130 11.75 -1.95 10.11
CA GLU A 130 11.57 -2.90 9.00
C GLU A 130 10.34 -2.64 8.12
N PRO A 131 10.45 -2.41 6.80
CA PRO A 131 9.30 -2.04 5.97
C PRO A 131 8.15 -3.07 6.06
N ILE A 132 6.90 -2.59 5.95
CA ILE A 132 5.71 -3.47 5.97
C ILE A 132 5.50 -4.13 4.62
N LEU A 133 5.80 -3.38 3.55
CA LEU A 133 5.93 -3.86 2.20
C LEU A 133 7.38 -4.28 2.04
N LYS A 134 7.68 -5.52 2.42
CA LYS A 134 8.99 -6.09 2.17
C LYS A 134 8.98 -6.73 0.79
N MET A 135 10.04 -6.52 0.04
CA MET A 135 10.35 -7.41 -1.07
C MET A 135 10.63 -8.79 -0.47
N GLY A 136 9.92 -9.80 -0.96
CA GLY A 136 10.09 -11.18 -0.55
C GLY A 136 11.23 -11.83 -1.30
N ARG A 137 11.62 -13.04 -0.87
CA ARG A 137 12.62 -13.84 -1.57
C ARG A 137 12.27 -14.10 -3.05
N HIS A 138 10.98 -14.10 -3.37
CA HIS A 138 10.49 -14.26 -4.74
C HIS A 138 10.83 -13.04 -5.62
N ASP A 139 10.97 -11.83 -5.06
CA ASP A 139 11.36 -10.63 -5.82
C ASP A 139 12.82 -10.70 -6.31
N ASP A 140 13.71 -11.32 -5.53
CA ASP A 140 15.08 -11.62 -5.96
C ASP A 140 15.08 -12.61 -7.13
N LEU A 141 14.21 -13.63 -7.08
CA LEU A 141 14.05 -14.60 -8.17
C LEU A 141 13.44 -13.98 -9.43
N TRP A 142 12.51 -13.03 -9.29
CA TRP A 142 12.02 -12.23 -10.41
C TRP A 142 13.12 -11.37 -11.04
N SER A 143 14.00 -10.79 -10.22
CA SER A 143 15.14 -10.02 -10.71
C SER A 143 16.13 -10.92 -11.47
N LEU A 144 16.39 -12.13 -10.96
CA LEU A 144 17.18 -13.15 -11.65
C LEU A 144 16.53 -13.56 -12.98
N PHE A 145 15.22 -13.81 -13.00
CA PHE A 145 14.49 -14.15 -14.22
C PHE A 145 14.69 -13.09 -15.31
N TYR A 146 14.44 -11.82 -14.98
CA TYR A 146 14.58 -10.73 -15.95
C TYR A 146 16.02 -10.53 -16.41
N MET A 147 17.01 -10.77 -15.54
CA MET A 147 18.42 -10.74 -15.91
C MET A 147 18.76 -11.83 -16.94
N LEU A 148 18.29 -13.07 -16.72
CA LEU A 148 18.49 -14.17 -17.66
C LEU A 148 17.82 -13.91 -19.02
N VAL A 149 16.60 -13.39 -18.98
CA VAL A 149 15.88 -12.97 -20.21
C VAL A 149 16.65 -11.88 -20.94
N GLU A 150 17.18 -10.88 -20.24
CA GLU A 150 17.97 -9.82 -20.86
C GLU A 150 19.28 -10.33 -21.44
N PHE A 151 19.96 -11.28 -20.78
CA PHE A 151 21.18 -11.90 -21.31
C PHE A 151 20.95 -12.69 -22.59
N VAL A 152 19.83 -13.40 -22.71
CA VAL A 152 19.52 -14.20 -23.90
C VAL A 152 18.90 -13.37 -25.02
N ASN A 153 17.95 -12.50 -24.69
CA ASN A 153 17.19 -11.72 -25.68
C ASN A 153 17.83 -10.35 -25.99
N GLY A 154 18.87 -9.96 -25.25
CA GLY A 154 19.61 -8.70 -25.39
C GLY A 154 18.90 -7.46 -24.83
N GLN A 155 17.58 -7.52 -24.60
CA GLN A 155 16.79 -6.43 -24.02
C GLN A 155 15.46 -6.91 -23.45
N LEU A 156 14.95 -6.20 -22.44
CA LEU A 156 13.58 -6.34 -21.95
C LEU A 156 12.61 -5.39 -22.68
N PRO A 157 11.32 -5.73 -22.78
CA PRO A 157 10.31 -4.91 -23.47
C PRO A 157 10.22 -3.46 -22.96
N TRP A 158 10.49 -3.26 -21.67
CA TRP A 158 10.44 -1.95 -21.00
C TRP A 158 11.79 -1.22 -20.95
N ARG A 159 12.85 -1.68 -21.66
CA ARG A 159 14.20 -1.11 -21.59
C ARG A 159 14.28 0.41 -21.85
N LYS A 160 13.40 0.94 -22.71
CA LYS A 160 13.39 2.37 -23.08
C LYS A 160 12.52 3.25 -22.17
N VAL A 161 11.79 2.67 -21.23
CA VAL A 161 10.87 3.39 -20.35
C VAL A 161 11.58 3.76 -19.05
N LYS A 162 11.59 5.06 -18.72
CA LYS A 162 12.26 5.58 -17.51
C LYS A 162 11.32 5.73 -16.31
N ASP A 163 10.03 5.88 -16.56
CA ASP A 163 9.03 6.05 -15.51
C ASP A 163 8.79 4.71 -14.77
N LYS A 164 8.98 4.71 -13.46
CA LYS A 164 8.93 3.49 -12.65
C LYS A 164 7.52 2.91 -12.55
N GLU A 165 6.50 3.75 -12.47
CA GLU A 165 5.10 3.31 -12.39
C GLU A 165 4.66 2.69 -13.71
N GLN A 166 5.02 3.32 -14.84
CA GLN A 166 4.77 2.80 -16.17
C GLN A 166 5.47 1.46 -16.40
N VAL A 167 6.73 1.31 -15.98
CA VAL A 167 7.44 0.01 -16.02
C VAL A 167 6.72 -1.04 -15.17
N GLY A 168 6.22 -0.67 -13.99
CA GLY A 168 5.42 -1.54 -13.13
C GLY A 168 4.15 -2.04 -13.83
N LEU A 169 3.36 -1.13 -14.39
CA LEU A 169 2.14 -1.44 -15.14
C LEU A 169 2.43 -2.31 -16.38
N MET A 170 3.55 -2.05 -17.07
CA MET A 170 4.00 -2.89 -18.17
C MET A 170 4.29 -4.30 -17.68
N LYS A 171 5.08 -4.47 -16.61
CA LYS A 171 5.41 -5.78 -16.06
C LYS A 171 4.18 -6.56 -15.60
N GLU A 172 3.20 -5.89 -15.01
CA GLU A 172 1.95 -6.49 -14.53
C GLU A 172 1.06 -7.00 -15.67
N LYS A 173 0.93 -6.22 -16.75
CA LYS A 173 0.06 -6.57 -17.90
C LYS A 173 0.73 -7.46 -18.94
N TYR A 174 2.05 -7.61 -18.89
CA TYR A 174 2.80 -8.35 -19.90
C TYR A 174 2.64 -9.86 -19.69
N ASP A 175 2.35 -10.60 -20.76
CA ASP A 175 2.42 -12.05 -20.71
C ASP A 175 3.89 -12.50 -20.65
N HIS A 176 4.37 -12.84 -19.45
CA HIS A 176 5.76 -13.25 -19.21
C HIS A 176 6.15 -14.51 -19.98
N ARG A 177 5.20 -15.33 -20.47
CA ARG A 177 5.52 -16.51 -21.30
C ARG A 177 6.13 -16.12 -22.64
N LEU A 178 5.81 -14.92 -23.14
CA LEU A 178 6.42 -14.39 -24.37
C LEU A 178 7.92 -14.14 -24.21
N LEU A 179 8.41 -13.94 -22.98
CA LEU A 179 9.84 -13.76 -22.70
C LEU A 179 10.64 -15.05 -22.87
N LEU A 180 9.99 -16.22 -22.80
CA LEU A 180 10.62 -17.54 -22.86
C LEU A 180 10.97 -18.00 -24.28
N LYS A 181 10.60 -17.26 -25.34
CA LYS A 181 10.68 -17.72 -26.74
C LYS A 181 12.05 -18.25 -27.17
N HIS A 182 13.13 -17.70 -26.61
CA HIS A 182 14.51 -18.09 -26.93
C HIS A 182 15.25 -18.71 -25.75
N LEU A 183 14.57 -18.94 -24.63
CA LEU A 183 15.15 -19.55 -23.44
C LEU A 183 14.89 -21.07 -23.42
N PRO A 184 15.73 -21.84 -22.71
CA PRO A 184 15.48 -23.26 -22.46
C PRO A 184 14.08 -23.51 -21.88
N SER A 185 13.44 -24.60 -22.29
CA SER A 185 12.09 -24.97 -21.84
C SER A 185 11.98 -25.14 -20.32
N ASP A 186 13.08 -25.49 -19.65
CA ASP A 186 13.14 -25.68 -18.20
C ASP A 186 12.84 -24.39 -17.42
N LEU A 187 13.12 -23.21 -18.01
CA LEU A 187 12.77 -21.91 -17.42
C LEU A 187 11.26 -21.66 -17.37
N LYS A 188 10.45 -22.45 -18.08
CA LYS A 188 9.00 -22.41 -17.92
C LYS A 188 8.56 -22.83 -16.53
N GLN A 189 9.14 -23.90 -15.99
CA GLN A 189 8.83 -24.37 -14.64
C GLN A 189 9.25 -23.32 -13.59
N PHE A 190 10.40 -22.67 -13.81
CA PHE A 190 10.85 -21.57 -12.98
C PHE A 190 9.85 -20.39 -12.99
N LEU A 191 9.39 -19.96 -14.17
CA LEU A 191 8.41 -18.89 -14.31
C LEU A 191 7.07 -19.23 -13.65
N ASP A 192 6.53 -20.42 -13.94
CA ASP A 192 5.26 -20.87 -13.37
C ASP A 192 5.35 -20.95 -11.83
N HIS A 193 6.50 -21.33 -11.27
CA HIS A 193 6.75 -21.33 -9.82
C HIS A 193 6.76 -19.92 -9.23
N ILE A 194 7.63 -19.02 -9.72
CA ILE A 194 7.77 -17.67 -9.12
C ILE A 194 6.50 -16.82 -9.24
N GLN A 195 5.63 -17.10 -10.22
CA GLN A 195 4.32 -16.45 -10.37
C GLN A 195 3.32 -16.83 -9.27
N THR A 196 3.53 -17.95 -8.57
CA THR A 196 2.64 -18.41 -7.49
C THR A 196 3.08 -17.95 -6.10
N LEU A 197 4.30 -17.45 -5.96
CA LEU A 197 4.87 -17.10 -4.65
C LEU A 197 4.38 -15.73 -4.18
N GLU A 198 3.98 -15.69 -2.91
CA GLU A 198 3.73 -14.46 -2.18
C GLU A 198 4.90 -14.11 -1.25
N TYR A 199 4.80 -12.96 -0.56
CA TYR A 199 5.83 -12.48 0.36
C TYR A 199 6.20 -13.47 1.47
N ALA A 200 5.21 -14.20 2.01
CA ALA A 200 5.42 -15.13 3.12
C ALA A 200 6.07 -16.45 2.67
N ASP A 201 5.99 -16.78 1.39
CA ASP A 201 6.37 -18.10 0.90
C ASP A 201 7.88 -18.28 0.87
N LYS A 202 8.32 -19.52 1.12
CA LYS A 202 9.69 -19.95 0.87
C LYS A 202 9.74 -20.49 -0.54
N PRO A 203 10.51 -19.86 -1.46
CA PRO A 203 10.69 -20.44 -2.77
C PRO A 203 11.28 -21.83 -2.63
N ASP A 204 10.76 -22.76 -3.44
CA ASP A 204 11.48 -23.99 -3.72
C ASP A 204 12.70 -23.66 -4.58
N TYR A 205 13.87 -24.07 -4.11
CA TYR A 205 15.17 -23.81 -4.76
C TYR A 205 15.76 -25.09 -5.37
N GLN A 206 15.09 -26.24 -5.20
CA GLN A 206 15.54 -27.53 -5.72
C GLN A 206 14.96 -27.81 -7.11
#